data_AF-W2CC91-F1
#
_entry.id   AF-W2CC91-F1
#
_cell.length_a   1.000
_cell.length_b   1.000
_cell.length_c   1.000
_cell.angle_alpha   90.00
_cell.angle_beta   90.00
_cell.angle_gamma   90.00
#
_symmetry.space_group_name_H-M   'P 1'
#
loop_
_entity.id
_entity.type
_entity.pdbx_description
1 polymer ?
#
loop_
_entity_poly.entity_id
_entity_poly.type
_entity_poly.pdbx_seq_one_letter_code
_entity_poly.pdbx_strand_id
1 'polypeptide(L)'
;LEMKAELFGVKDDQRSHTFTNSEGTKRIVVGHYLLDNYRDTVDEGIAMVKGYIESLAKDDESRTLVKTILRLLSRDSSGALKAQRVLQLRRLAEETKDERFIEGVRIIEESYQPSPSKDYIRAAVRSKSGVWESVPLSMTEV
;
A
#
# COMPACT_ATOMS: atom_id res chain seq x y z
N LEU A 1 -20.73 9.49 -9.90
CA LEU A 1 -20.36 8.33 -9.06
C LEU A 1 -21.61 7.70 -8.45
N GLU A 2 -22.56 8.51 -7.97
CA GLU A 2 -23.91 8.07 -7.57
C GLU A 2 -24.58 7.13 -8.59
N MET A 3 -24.61 7.49 -9.88
CA MET A 3 -25.19 6.63 -10.94
C MET A 3 -24.60 5.20 -11.01
N LYS A 4 -23.31 4.99 -10.65
CA LYS A 4 -22.68 3.66 -10.70
C LYS A 4 -22.94 2.88 -9.42
N ALA A 5 -22.97 3.54 -8.27
CA ALA A 5 -23.30 2.94 -6.98
C ALA A 5 -24.76 2.45 -6.96
N GLU A 6 -25.66 3.21 -7.57
CA GLU A 6 -27.10 2.89 -7.67
C GLU A 6 -27.37 1.70 -8.60
N LEU A 7 -26.62 1.57 -9.70
CA LEU A 7 -26.77 0.48 -10.69
C LEU A 7 -26.19 -0.87 -10.24
N PHE A 8 -25.18 -0.88 -9.38
CA PHE A 8 -24.42 -2.11 -9.06
C PHE A 8 -24.39 -2.50 -7.58
N GLY A 9 -24.90 -1.67 -6.66
CA GLY A 9 -25.06 -2.03 -5.23
C GLY A 9 -23.75 -2.36 -4.49
N VAL A 10 -22.59 -1.99 -5.04
CA VAL A 10 -21.28 -2.28 -4.46
C VAL A 10 -20.87 -1.12 -3.55
N LYS A 11 -20.41 -1.42 -2.33
CA LYS A 11 -19.71 -0.43 -1.49
C LYS A 11 -18.56 0.13 -2.30
N ASP A 12 -18.55 1.45 -2.49
CA ASP A 12 -17.60 2.15 -3.36
C ASP A 12 -16.20 2.23 -2.70
N ASP A 13 -15.53 1.09 -2.62
CA ASP A 13 -14.12 0.96 -2.20
C ASP A 13 -13.18 0.92 -3.44
N GLN A 14 -13.70 1.31 -4.61
CA GLN A 14 -12.92 1.37 -5.84
C GLN A 14 -12.01 2.59 -5.82
N ARG A 15 -10.70 2.36 -5.83
CA ARG A 15 -9.67 3.40 -5.90
C ARG A 15 -9.67 4.18 -7.21
N SER A 16 -10.26 3.60 -8.26
CA SER A 16 -10.37 4.22 -9.58
C SER A 16 -11.54 3.64 -10.37
N HIS A 17 -12.06 4.45 -11.28
CA HIS A 17 -13.10 4.08 -12.22
C HIS A 17 -12.60 4.29 -13.64
N THR A 18 -12.78 3.27 -14.47
CA THR A 18 -12.49 3.33 -15.90
C THR A 18 -13.80 3.46 -16.67
N PHE A 19 -13.86 4.47 -17.53
CA PHE A 19 -14.94 4.70 -18.48
C PHE A 19 -14.38 4.50 -19.88
N THR A 20 -15.01 3.61 -20.66
CA THR A 20 -14.61 3.33 -22.04
C THR A 20 -15.76 3.72 -22.96
N ASN A 21 -15.47 4.31 -24.13
CA ASN A 21 -16.51 4.61 -25.11
C ASN A 21 -17.08 3.32 -25.72
N SER A 22 -18.26 3.41 -26.34
CA SER A 22 -18.97 2.25 -26.90
C SER A 22 -18.17 1.51 -27.98
N GLU A 23 -17.32 2.22 -28.72
CA GLU A 23 -16.43 1.63 -29.74
C GLU A 23 -15.20 0.91 -29.15
N GLY A 24 -14.93 1.06 -27.85
CA GLY A 24 -13.76 0.46 -27.20
C GLY A 24 -12.42 1.07 -27.62
N THR A 25 -12.43 2.28 -28.20
CA THR A 25 -11.27 2.97 -28.76
C THR A 25 -10.68 4.04 -27.85
N LYS A 26 -11.44 4.52 -26.86
CA LYS A 26 -11.05 5.61 -25.95
C LYS A 26 -11.45 5.25 -24.53
N ARG A 27 -10.59 5.59 -23.57
CA ARG A 27 -10.90 5.43 -22.14
C ARG A 27 -10.42 6.59 -21.29
N ILE A 28 -11.16 6.86 -20.22
CA ILE A 28 -10.80 7.79 -19.16
C ILE A 28 -10.78 7.02 -17.85
N VAL A 29 -9.71 7.17 -17.08
CA VAL A 29 -9.57 6.62 -15.74
C VAL A 29 -9.54 7.77 -14.75
N VAL A 30 -10.49 7.80 -13.83
CA VAL A 30 -10.56 8.77 -12.72
C VAL A 30 -10.33 8.02 -11.43
N GLY A 31 -9.46 8.51 -10.56
CA GLY A 31 -9.20 7.88 -9.27
C GLY A 31 -8.34 8.77 -8.38
N HIS A 32 -7.90 8.21 -7.27
CA HIS A 32 -7.01 8.90 -6.33
C HIS A 32 -5.79 8.04 -5.98
N TYR A 33 -4.69 8.70 -5.66
CA TYR A 33 -3.52 8.06 -5.06
C TYR A 33 -3.77 7.79 -3.58
N LEU A 34 -3.20 6.70 -3.07
CA LEU A 34 -3.23 6.39 -1.65
C LEU A 34 -1.86 6.65 -1.01
N LEU A 35 -1.88 7.15 0.20
CA LEU A 35 -0.74 7.20 1.10
C LEU A 35 -0.90 6.10 2.15
N ASP A 36 0.21 5.43 2.44
CA ASP A 36 0.29 4.50 3.56
C ASP A 36 0.10 5.31 4.85
N ASN A 37 -0.90 4.95 5.64
CA ASN A 37 -1.17 5.60 6.91
C ASN A 37 -1.64 4.56 7.93
N TYR A 38 -1.49 4.88 9.22
CA TYR A 38 -1.68 3.95 10.32
C TYR A 38 -2.37 4.63 11.50
N ARG A 39 -3.10 3.84 12.29
CA ARG A 39 -3.62 4.26 13.60
C ARG A 39 -2.50 4.34 14.63
N ASP A 40 -2.74 5.08 15.70
CA ASP A 40 -1.77 5.26 16.81
C ASP A 40 -1.34 3.92 17.45
N THR A 41 -2.16 2.87 17.35
CA THR A 41 -1.83 1.51 17.79
C THR A 41 -0.63 0.90 17.06
N VAL A 42 -0.20 1.47 15.93
CA VAL A 42 0.99 1.02 15.21
C VAL A 42 2.25 1.11 16.06
N ASP A 43 2.35 2.11 16.93
CA ASP A 43 3.53 2.31 17.77
C ASP A 43 3.64 1.25 18.87
N GLU A 44 2.51 0.75 19.37
CA GLU A 44 2.47 -0.40 20.29
C GLU A 44 3.00 -1.65 19.58
N GLY A 45 2.54 -1.92 18.36
CA GLY A 45 3.03 -3.01 17.51
C GLY A 45 4.54 -2.91 17.26
N ILE A 46 5.02 -1.71 16.88
CA ILE A 46 6.46 -1.45 16.68
C ILE A 46 7.26 -1.70 17.96
N ALA A 47 6.75 -1.29 19.12
CA ALA A 47 7.42 -1.50 20.41
C ALA A 47 7.55 -3.00 20.73
N MET A 48 6.51 -3.81 20.49
CA MET A 48 6.57 -5.27 20.66
C MET A 48 7.62 -5.91 19.74
N VAL A 49 7.64 -5.52 18.47
CA VAL A 49 8.65 -6.04 17.53
C VAL A 49 10.06 -5.63 17.96
N LYS A 50 10.27 -4.39 18.44
CA LYS A 50 11.57 -3.95 18.96
C LYS A 50 11.99 -4.74 20.20
N GLY A 51 11.08 -5.01 21.13
CA GLY A 51 11.37 -5.84 22.31
C GLY A 51 11.81 -7.26 21.94
N TYR A 52 11.22 -7.84 20.89
CA TYR A 52 11.68 -9.11 20.33
C TYR A 52 13.11 -9.02 19.77
N ILE A 53 13.42 -8.01 18.98
CA ILE A 53 14.75 -7.79 18.40
C ILE A 53 15.82 -7.62 19.50
N GLU A 54 15.51 -6.89 20.57
CA GLU A 54 16.41 -6.71 21.72
C GLU A 54 16.72 -8.02 22.44
N SER A 55 15.75 -8.95 22.49
CA SER A 55 15.95 -10.29 23.05
C SER A 55 16.92 -11.13 22.22
N LEU A 56 16.91 -10.95 20.89
CA LEU A 56 17.79 -11.65 19.95
C LEU A 56 19.20 -11.06 19.90
N ALA A 57 19.34 -9.74 20.05
CA ALA A 57 20.59 -9.00 19.87
C ALA A 57 21.77 -9.44 20.77
N LYS A 58 21.53 -10.36 21.72
CA LYS A 58 22.55 -11.00 22.55
C LYS A 58 23.28 -12.14 21.84
N ASP A 59 22.73 -12.64 20.73
CA ASP A 59 23.28 -13.74 19.94
C ASP A 59 23.92 -13.24 18.64
N ASP A 60 25.16 -13.67 18.39
CA ASP A 60 26.00 -13.14 17.32
C ASP A 60 25.54 -13.63 15.92
N GLU A 61 24.83 -14.77 15.87
CA GLU A 61 24.18 -15.34 14.67
C GLU A 61 22.93 -14.54 14.26
N SER A 62 22.27 -13.88 15.21
CA SER A 62 21.00 -13.16 14.98
C SER A 62 21.15 -11.76 14.36
N ARG A 63 22.38 -11.22 14.27
CA ARG A 63 22.65 -9.83 13.83
C ARG A 63 22.05 -9.49 12.47
N THR A 64 22.07 -10.44 11.53
CA THR A 64 21.52 -10.26 10.19
C THR A 64 20.00 -10.14 10.22
N LEU A 65 19.33 -10.95 11.05
CA LEU A 65 17.89 -10.90 11.24
C LEU A 65 17.47 -9.58 11.87
N VAL A 66 18.13 -9.18 12.96
CA VAL A 66 17.93 -7.89 13.64
C VAL A 66 18.01 -6.72 12.65
N LYS A 67 19.09 -6.64 11.87
CA LYS A 67 19.29 -5.58 10.87
C LYS A 67 18.19 -5.58 9.81
N THR A 68 17.74 -6.76 9.40
CA THR A 68 16.67 -6.91 8.41
C THR A 68 15.35 -6.39 8.94
N ILE A 69 14.96 -6.77 10.17
CA ILE A 69 13.71 -6.34 10.79
C ILE A 69 13.72 -4.82 11.03
N LEU A 70 14.83 -4.24 11.53
CA LEU A 70 14.96 -2.80 11.69
C LEU A 70 14.81 -2.03 10.37
N ARG A 71 15.34 -2.58 9.27
CA ARG A 71 15.15 -2.00 7.93
C ARG A 71 13.68 -2.05 7.49
N LEU A 72 12.97 -3.13 7.81
CA LEU A 72 11.53 -3.25 7.48
C LEU A 72 10.67 -2.28 8.29
N LEU A 73 11.02 -2.05 9.56
CA LEU A 73 10.37 -1.06 10.43
C LEU A 73 10.79 0.39 10.14
N SER A 74 11.73 0.62 9.22
CA SER A 74 12.11 1.99 8.89
C SER A 74 10.96 2.72 8.21
N ARG A 75 10.67 3.93 8.69
CA ARG A 75 9.67 4.84 8.12
C ARG A 75 10.21 5.45 6.83
N ASP A 76 9.30 5.81 5.93
CA ASP A 76 9.64 6.53 4.70
C ASP A 76 9.82 8.04 4.95
N SER A 77 10.03 8.81 3.89
CA SER A 77 10.20 10.27 3.97
C SER A 77 8.95 11.00 4.49
N SER A 78 7.78 10.37 4.45
CA SER A 78 6.54 10.92 5.02
C SER A 78 6.33 10.54 6.48
N GLY A 79 7.22 9.70 7.05
CA GLY A 79 7.11 9.22 8.42
C GLY A 79 6.20 7.99 8.57
N ALA A 80 5.70 7.41 7.49
CA ALA A 80 4.84 6.22 7.51
C ALA A 80 5.64 4.94 7.25
N LEU A 81 5.15 3.79 7.75
CA LEU A 81 5.66 2.49 7.33
C LEU A 81 5.18 2.19 5.91
N LYS A 82 6.01 1.50 5.12
CA LYS A 82 5.57 1.02 3.80
C LYS A 82 4.77 -0.27 3.95
N ALA A 83 3.57 -0.34 3.38
CA ALA A 83 2.73 -1.55 3.43
C ALA A 83 3.46 -2.80 2.90
N GLN A 84 4.26 -2.65 1.84
CA GLN A 84 5.08 -3.74 1.31
C GLN A 84 6.10 -4.29 2.33
N ARG A 85 6.66 -3.43 3.20
CA ARG A 85 7.60 -3.86 4.24
C ARG A 85 6.88 -4.60 5.36
N VAL A 86 5.67 -4.18 5.71
CA VAL A 86 4.83 -4.90 6.68
C VAL A 86 4.51 -6.32 6.20
N LEU A 87 4.20 -6.50 4.91
CA LEU A 87 4.01 -7.84 4.34
C LEU A 87 5.27 -8.72 4.43
N GLN A 88 6.46 -8.14 4.28
CA GLN A 88 7.72 -8.86 4.47
C GLN A 88 7.97 -9.19 5.94
N LEU A 89 7.63 -8.27 6.85
CA LEU A 89 7.70 -8.46 8.29
C LEU A 89 6.82 -9.64 8.73
N ARG A 90 5.62 -9.78 8.16
CA ARG A 90 4.71 -10.89 8.45
C ARG A 90 5.29 -12.24 8.06
N ARG A 91 5.85 -12.35 6.86
CA ARG A 91 6.51 -13.60 6.41
C ARG A 91 7.63 -14.00 7.36
N LEU A 92 8.46 -13.05 7.78
CA LEU A 92 9.52 -13.30 8.77
C LEU A 92 8.93 -13.76 10.11
N ALA A 93 7.85 -13.17 10.58
CA ALA A 93 7.20 -13.55 11.83
C ALA A 93 6.62 -14.97 11.78
N GLU A 94 5.96 -15.33 10.68
CA GLU A 94 5.47 -16.69 10.43
C GLU A 94 6.61 -17.74 10.45
N GLU A 95 7.80 -17.39 9.95
CA GLU A 95 8.99 -18.25 9.96
C GLU A 95 9.61 -18.41 11.34
N THR A 96 9.64 -17.36 12.16
CA THR A 96 10.29 -17.38 13.49
C THR A 96 9.43 -18.02 14.57
N LYS A 97 8.11 -18.09 14.38
CA LYS A 97 7.14 -18.70 15.31
C LYS A 97 7.16 -18.13 16.73
N ASP A 98 7.71 -16.93 16.90
CA ASP A 98 7.69 -16.21 18.18
C ASP A 98 6.35 -15.48 18.34
N GLU A 99 5.62 -15.80 19.40
CA GLU A 99 4.27 -15.26 19.62
C GLU A 99 4.27 -13.73 19.78
N ARG A 100 5.29 -13.16 20.43
CA ARG A 100 5.38 -11.71 20.64
C ARG A 100 5.69 -10.98 19.35
N PHE A 101 6.56 -11.57 18.52
CA PHE A 101 6.86 -11.01 17.21
C PHE A 101 5.63 -11.08 16.30
N ILE A 102 4.97 -12.22 16.22
CA ILE A 102 3.74 -12.42 15.43
C ILE A 102 2.65 -11.42 15.86
N GLU A 103 2.41 -11.28 17.17
CA GLU A 103 1.43 -10.35 17.70
C GLU A 103 1.78 -8.89 17.36
N GLY A 104 3.05 -8.51 17.53
CA GLY A 104 3.55 -7.19 17.17
C GLY A 104 3.33 -6.85 15.69
N VAL A 105 3.61 -7.81 14.80
CA VAL A 105 3.34 -7.62 13.36
C VAL A 105 1.84 -7.55 13.07
N ARG A 106 1.02 -8.37 13.71
CA ARG A 106 -0.43 -8.35 13.55
C ARG A 106 -1.01 -6.99 13.90
N ILE A 107 -0.59 -6.40 15.01
CA ILE A 107 -1.06 -5.07 15.43
C ILE A 107 -0.64 -3.99 14.42
N ILE A 108 0.58 -4.08 13.86
CA ILE A 108 1.01 -3.20 12.78
C ILE A 108 0.12 -3.37 11.54
N GLU A 109 -0.22 -4.60 11.13
CA GLU A 109 -1.13 -4.86 10.01
C GLU A 109 -2.54 -4.32 10.27
N GLU A 110 -3.12 -4.59 11.45
CA GLU A 110 -4.46 -4.16 11.83
C GLU A 110 -4.58 -2.64 11.96
N SER A 111 -3.47 -1.96 12.30
CA SER A 111 -3.42 -0.51 12.37
C SER A 111 -3.37 0.16 10.98
N TYR A 112 -3.16 -0.58 9.89
CA TYR A 112 -3.06 -0.02 8.55
C TYR A 112 -4.38 0.60 8.08
N GLN A 113 -4.36 1.90 7.81
CA GLN A 113 -5.49 2.69 7.37
C GLN A 113 -5.05 3.65 6.26
N PRO A 114 -4.99 3.19 5.00
CA PRO A 114 -4.54 4.04 3.90
C PRO A 114 -5.46 5.24 3.74
N SER A 115 -4.89 6.37 3.33
CA SER A 115 -5.62 7.61 3.12
C SER A 115 -5.55 8.07 1.67
N PRO A 116 -6.65 8.55 1.07
CA PRO A 116 -6.61 9.18 -0.25
C PRO A 116 -5.79 10.47 -0.18
N SER A 117 -5.08 10.76 -1.26
CA SER A 117 -4.21 11.93 -1.36
C SER A 117 -4.61 12.83 -2.53
N LYS A 118 -4.02 12.62 -3.71
CA LYS A 118 -4.30 13.42 -4.91
C LYS A 118 -5.20 12.65 -5.86
N ASP A 119 -6.21 13.33 -6.38
CA ASP A 119 -6.99 12.83 -7.49
C ASP A 119 -6.17 12.88 -8.78
N TYR A 120 -6.47 11.97 -9.69
CA TYR A 120 -5.91 11.95 -11.03
C TYR A 120 -6.96 11.59 -12.06
N ILE A 121 -6.72 12.11 -13.27
CA ILE A 121 -7.43 11.73 -14.48
C ILE A 121 -6.38 11.28 -15.48
N ARG A 122 -6.59 10.11 -16.08
CA ARG A 122 -5.75 9.60 -17.17
C ARG A 122 -6.62 9.32 -18.38
N ALA A 123 -6.21 9.80 -19.54
CA ALA A 123 -6.85 9.50 -20.80
C ALA A 123 -5.96 8.57 -21.62
N ALA A 124 -6.56 7.63 -22.34
CA ALA A 124 -5.84 6.80 -23.29
C ALA A 124 -6.68 6.47 -24.52
N VAL A 125 -6.02 6.36 -25.67
CA VAL A 125 -6.59 5.92 -26.92
C VAL A 125 -6.02 4.57 -27.31
N ARG A 126 -6.83 3.74 -27.96
CA ARG A 126 -6.40 2.44 -28.46
C ARG A 126 -5.82 2.61 -29.85
N SER A 127 -4.56 2.23 -30.02
CA SER A 127 -3.89 2.26 -31.31
C SER A 127 -4.43 1.17 -32.25
N LYS A 128 -4.07 1.24 -33.53
CA LYS A 128 -4.44 0.22 -34.53
C LYS A 128 -3.88 -1.17 -34.20
N SER A 129 -2.79 -1.25 -33.43
CA SER A 129 -2.23 -2.50 -32.92
C SER A 129 -2.90 -3.00 -31.62
N GLY A 130 -3.91 -2.27 -31.12
CA GLY A 130 -4.70 -2.65 -29.95
C GLY A 130 -4.10 -2.21 -28.61
N VAL A 131 -2.98 -1.49 -28.61
CA VAL A 131 -2.28 -0.99 -27.42
C VAL A 131 -2.91 0.32 -26.93
N TRP A 132 -2.99 0.52 -25.61
CA TRP A 132 -3.45 1.79 -25.04
C TRP A 132 -2.32 2.80 -24.96
N GLU A 133 -2.44 3.88 -25.72
CA GLU A 133 -1.50 5.02 -25.73
C GLU A 133 -2.05 6.15 -24.85
N SER A 134 -1.23 6.64 -23.92
CA SER A 134 -1.62 7.70 -22.99
C SER A 134 -1.76 9.02 -23.73
N VAL A 135 -2.86 9.73 -23.49
CA VAL A 135 -3.06 11.10 -23.96
C VAL A 135 -2.66 12.05 -22.83
N PRO A 136 -1.65 12.92 -23.03
CA PRO A 136 -1.31 13.93 -22.05
C PRO A 136 -2.49 14.89 -21.88
N LEU A 137 -2.85 15.17 -20.63
CA LEU A 137 -3.93 16.10 -20.26
C LEU A 137 -3.36 17.45 -19.79
N SER A 138 -2.04 17.59 -19.76
CA SER A 138 -1.36 18.86 -19.48
C SER A 138 -1.57 19.83 -20.65
N MET A 139 -1.80 21.11 -20.33
CA MET A 139 -1.91 22.16 -21.36
C MET A 139 -0.55 22.65 -21.89
N THR A 140 0.56 22.16 -21.33
CA THR A 140 1.90 22.71 -21.54
C THR A 140 2.90 21.74 -22.18
N GLU A 141 2.51 20.51 -22.50
CA GLU A 141 3.39 19.57 -23.22
C GLU A 141 2.82 19.29 -24.61
N VAL A 142 3.44 19.94 -25.61
CA VAL A 142 3.36 19.62 -27.03
C VAL A 142 4.73 19.13 -27.46
#